data_AF-A0A1J5E8M5-F1
#
_entry.id   AF-A0A1J5E8M5-F1
#
_cell.length_a   1.000
_cell.length_b   1.000
_cell.length_c   1.000
_cell.angle_alpha   90.00
_cell.angle_beta   90.00
_cell.angle_gamma   90.00
#
_symmetry.space_group_name_H-M   'P 1'
#
loop_
_entity.id
_entity.type
_entity.pdbx_description
1 polymer ?
#
loop_
_entity_poly.entity_id
_entity_poly.type
_entity_poly.pdbx_seq_one_letter_code
_entity_poly.pdbx_strand_id
1 'polypeptide(L)' 'MSTSYIEQLLNTIEPEQALKEAARLVRRLFPLLDEKARLDFIVTLLGDVGTDKVSSMVHL' A
#
# COMPACT_ATOMS: atom_id res chain seq x y z
N MET A 1 2.81 17.21 5.31
CA MET A 1 3.80 16.67 4.36
C MET A 1 3.04 16.33 3.09
N SER A 2 3.47 16.79 1.92
CA SER A 2 2.79 16.44 0.68
C SER A 2 3.04 14.97 0.36
N THR A 3 2.01 14.25 -0.08
CA THR A 3 2.07 12.85 -0.51
C THR A 3 3.19 12.61 -1.53
N SER A 4 3.54 13.65 -2.30
CA SER A 4 4.61 13.68 -3.29
C SER A 4 6.00 13.34 -2.76
N TYR A 5 6.32 13.66 -1.49
CA TYR A 5 7.66 13.39 -0.94
C TYR A 5 7.85 11.89 -0.64
N ILE A 6 6.80 11.22 -0.17
CA ILE A 6 6.84 9.78 0.13
C ILE A 6 6.98 8.99 -1.18
N GLU A 7 6.23 9.37 -2.21
CA GLU A 7 6.31 8.75 -3.54
C GLU A 7 7.70 8.94 -4.16
N GLN A 8 8.24 10.17 -4.10
CA GLN A 8 9.59 10.45 -4.59
C GLN A 8 10.65 9.63 -3.87
N LEU A 9 10.56 9.50 -2.54
CA LEU A 9 11.49 8.69 -1.76
C LEU A 9 11.39 7.20 -2.15
N LEU A 10 10.18 6.66 -2.25
CA LEU A 10 9.97 5.26 -2.61
C LEU A 10 10.47 4.94 -4.02
N ASN A 11 10.42 5.89 -4.96
CA ASN A 11 10.94 5.73 -6.33
C ASN A 11 12.48 5.79 -6.42
N THR A 12 13.18 6.21 -5.36
CA THR A 12 14.66 6.24 -5.32
C THR A 12 15.28 5.00 -4.69
N ILE A 13 14.45 4.09 -4.17
CA ILE A 13 14.86 2.89 -3.44
C ILE A 13 14.40 1.67 -4.25
N GLU A 14 15.21 0.60 -4.24
CA GLU A 14 14.79 -0.70 -4.78
C GLU A 14 13.41 -1.13 -4.22
N PRO A 15 12.46 -1.57 -5.05
CA PRO A 15 11.07 -1.81 -4.63
C PRO A 15 10.94 -2.73 -3.41
N GLU A 16 11.76 -3.78 -3.32
CA GLU A 16 11.75 -4.72 -2.19
C GLU A 16 12.15 -4.03 -0.87
N GLN A 17 13.16 -3.16 -0.93
CA GLN A 17 13.64 -2.42 0.23
C GLN A 17 12.64 -1.32 0.62
N ALA A 18 12.02 -0.67 -0.35
CA ALA A 18 10.93 0.28 -0.14
C ALA A 18 9.75 -0.38 0.60
N LEU A 19 9.31 -1.56 0.15
CA LEU A 19 8.23 -2.31 0.78
C LEU A 19 8.58 -2.75 2.20
N LYS A 20 9.84 -3.16 2.43
CA LYS A 20 10.33 -3.55 3.77
C LYS A 20 10.29 -2.39 4.76
N GLU A 21 10.69 -1.19 4.35
CA GLU A 21 10.60 -0.01 5.22
C GLU A 21 9.14 0.43 5.44
N ALA A 22 8.30 0.36 4.41
CA ALA A 22 6.87 0.62 4.54
C ALA A 22 6.21 -0.35 5.54
N ALA A 23 6.52 -1.64 5.47
CA ALA A 23 5.98 -2.66 6.39
C ALA A 23 6.35 -2.39 7.86
N ARG A 24 7.57 -1.87 8.13
CA ARG A 24 7.97 -1.46 9.48
C ARG A 24 7.13 -0.30 10.00
N LEU A 25 6.85 0.69 9.16
CA LEU A 25 6.01 1.84 9.52
C LEU A 25 4.56 1.39 9.77
N VAL A 26 4.02 0.55 8.89
CA VAL A 26 2.68 -0.02 9.05
C VAL A 26 2.56 -0.79 10.36
N ARG A 27 3.55 -1.64 10.70
CA ARG A 27 3.54 -2.39 11.97
C ARG A 27 3.48 -1.49 13.21
N ARG A 28 4.03 -0.27 13.13
CA ARG A 28 3.99 0.72 14.22
C ARG A 28 2.67 1.50 14.26
N LEU A 29 2.10 1.82 13.11
CA LEU A 29 0.89 2.65 13.01
C LEU A 29 -0.40 1.84 13.17
N PHE A 30 -0.46 0.63 12.61
CA PHE A 30 -1.64 -0.21 12.56
C PHE A 30 -2.28 -0.49 13.94
N PRO A 31 -1.51 -0.75 15.02
CA PRO A 31 -2.09 -0.95 16.35
C PRO A 31 -2.73 0.32 16.96
N LEU A 32 -2.40 1.51 16.44
CA LEU A 32 -2.96 2.79 16.91
C LEU A 32 -4.31 3.11 16.26
N LEU A 33 -4.68 2.38 15.21
CA LEU A 33 -5.95 2.54 14.51
C LEU A 33 -7.08 1.87 15.28
N ASP A 34 -8.27 2.46 15.19
CA ASP A 34 -9.52 1.80 15.59
C ASP A 34 -9.87 0.64 14.64
N GLU A 35 -10.86 -0.16 15.03
CA GLU A 35 -11.26 -1.36 14.29
C GLU A 35 -11.71 -1.05 12.86
N LYS A 36 -12.49 0.02 12.67
CA LYS A 36 -12.96 0.43 11.34
C LYS A 36 -11.79 0.82 10.44
N ALA A 37 -10.88 1.65 10.95
CA ALA A 37 -9.71 2.11 10.22
C ALA A 37 -8.75 0.96 9.87
N ARG A 38 -8.64 -0.07 10.72
CA ARG A 38 -7.88 -1.29 10.40
C ARG A 38 -8.50 -2.07 9.25
N LEU A 39 -9.82 -2.26 9.26
CA LEU A 39 -10.54 -2.96 8.20
C LEU A 39 -10.41 -2.21 6.86
N ASP A 40 -10.65 -0.91 6.86
CA ASP A 40 -10.53 -0.05 5.68
C ASP A 40 -9.11 -0.10 5.09
N PHE A 41 -8.08 -0.11 5.94
CA PHE A 41 -6.68 -0.25 5.51
C PHE A 41 -6.40 -1.59 4.83
N ILE A 42 -6.89 -2.71 5.38
CA ILE A 42 -6.66 -4.04 4.80
C ILE A 42 -7.39 -4.19 3.46
N VAL A 43 -8.62 -3.70 3.34
CA VAL A 43 -9.38 -3.70 2.08
C VAL A 43 -8.65 -2.86 1.01
N THR A 44 -8.14 -1.69 1.39
CA THR A 44 -7.38 -0.83 0.48
C THR A 44 -6.07 -1.50 0.03
N LEU A 45 -5.38 -2.20 0.94
CA LEU A 45 -4.08 -2.83 0.67
C LEU A 45 -4.20 -4.08 -0.23
N LEU A 46 -5.21 -4.92 0.02
CA LEU A 46 -5.41 -6.18 -0.69
C LEU A 46 -6.28 -6.02 -1.95
N GLY A 47 -6.84 -4.83 -2.16
CA GLY A 47 -7.86 -4.58 -3.16
C GLY A 47 -9.21 -5.16 -2.75
N ASP A 48 -10.27 -4.66 -3.39
CA ASP A 48 -11.59 -5.28 -3.29
C ASP A 48 -11.48 -6.72 -3.84
N VAL A 49 -12.02 -7.71 -3.12
CA VAL A 49 -11.94 -9.15 -3.48
C VAL A 49 -12.70 -9.46 -4.80
N GLY A 50 -13.08 -8.45 -5.59
CA GLY A 50 -13.96 -8.54 -6.75
C GLY A 50 -13.41 -8.10 -8.11
N THR A 51 -12.20 -7.51 -8.25
CA THR A 51 -11.83 -6.89 -9.54
C THR A 51 -10.53 -7.35 -10.21
N ASP A 52 -9.74 -8.22 -9.59
CA ASP A 52 -8.41 -8.58 -10.14
C ASP A 52 -8.41 -9.71 -11.19
N LYS A 53 -9.45 -9.76 -12.03
CA LYS A 53 -9.53 -10.69 -13.18
C LYS A 53 -9.60 -10.04 -14.56
N VAL A 54 -9.60 -8.70 -14.70
CA VAL A 54 -9.88 -8.09 -16.02
C VAL A 54 -8.74 -7.27 -16.64
N SER A 55 -7.70 -6.81 -15.93
CA SER A 55 -6.70 -5.96 -16.62
C SER A 55 -5.54 -6.71 -17.29
N SER A 56 -5.49 -8.03 -17.18
CA SER A 56 -4.54 -8.85 -17.94
C SER A 56 -5.11 -9.17 -19.33
N MET A 57 -5.41 -8.16 -20.15
CA MET A 57 -5.76 -8.36 -21.57
C MET A 57 -5.80 -7.10 -22.45
N VAL A 58 -4.88 -6.15 -22.26
CA VAL A 58 -4.58 -5.19 -23.34
C VAL A 58 -3.07 -4.99 -23.46
N HIS A 59 -2.39 -6.03 -23.93
CA HIS A 59 -1.41 -5.80 -24.98
C HIS A 59 -2.20 -5.54 -26.26
N LEU A 60 -2.21 -4.31 -26.73
CA LEU A 60 -2.26 -3.91 -28.14
C LEU A 60 -1.84 -2.44 -28.24
#